data_AF-A0A249MQ55-F1
#
_entry.id   AF-A0A249MQ55-F1
#
_cell.length_a   1.000
_cell.length_b   1.000
_cell.length_c   1.000
_cell.angle_alpha   90.00
_cell.angle_beta   90.00
_cell.angle_gamma   90.00
#
_symmetry.space_group_name_H-M   'P 1'
#
loop_
_entity.id
_entity.type
_entity.pdbx_description
1 polymer ?
#
loop_
_entity_poly.entity_id
_entity_poly.type
_entity_poly.pdbx_seq_one_letter_code
_entity_poly.pdbx_strand_id
1 'polypeptide(L)'
;MLTRFARLKAGTSAALASVVLPPRIRENRPMADIVTLTEAKQFLRVTHDGDDATIGLMIAAASDAVAEYADAYVAIGEAPPRLKMAVLTRVAIMFDQRDSLEAGKGERALIQSLRVLDL
;
A
#
# COMPACT_ATOMS: atom_id res chain seq x y z
N MET A 1 38.73 -33.21 -41.51
CA MET A 1 37.52 -32.35 -41.44
C MET A 1 36.35 -33.25 -41.03
N LEU A 2 36.05 -33.59 -39.76
CA LEU A 2 35.54 -32.76 -38.65
C LEU A 2 34.41 -31.81 -39.10
N THR A 3 33.15 -31.79 -38.64
CA THR A 3 32.45 -32.46 -37.52
C THR A 3 30.92 -32.24 -37.65
N ARG A 4 30.10 -33.23 -37.24
CA ARG A 4 28.74 -33.16 -36.64
C ARG A 4 27.75 -32.05 -37.09
N PHE A 5 26.69 -32.45 -37.82
CA PHE A 5 25.39 -31.77 -37.80
C PHE A 5 24.49 -32.40 -36.74
N ALA A 6 24.39 -31.73 -35.58
CA ALA A 6 23.36 -31.99 -34.59
C ALA A 6 22.35 -30.85 -34.64
N ARG A 7 21.08 -31.13 -34.98
CA ARG A 7 19.97 -30.28 -34.56
C ARG A 7 18.74 -31.11 -34.22
N LEU A 8 18.74 -31.47 -32.94
CA LEU A 8 17.66 -31.59 -31.97
C LEU A 8 16.23 -31.84 -32.48
N LYS A 9 15.70 -32.97 -32.00
CA LYS A 9 14.32 -33.44 -32.10
C LYS A 9 13.32 -32.43 -31.53
N ALA A 10 12.20 -32.34 -32.21
CA ALA A 10 10.96 -31.80 -31.69
C ALA A 10 10.48 -32.60 -30.48
N GLY A 11 10.09 -31.90 -29.43
CA GLY A 11 9.43 -32.44 -28.25
C GLY A 11 9.81 -31.63 -27.02
N THR A 12 8.83 -30.95 -26.40
CA THR A 12 8.53 -30.81 -24.96
C THR A 12 7.41 -29.76 -24.88
N SER A 13 6.15 -30.21 -24.86
CA SER A 13 5.30 -30.37 -23.66
C SER A 13 4.58 -29.09 -23.23
N ALA A 14 3.29 -29.29 -22.99
CA ALA A 14 2.29 -28.35 -22.55
C ALA A 14 2.62 -27.63 -21.23
N ALA A 15 1.83 -26.57 -20.99
CA ALA A 15 1.56 -25.92 -19.72
C ALA A 15 2.60 -24.92 -19.19
N LEU A 16 2.34 -23.63 -19.46
CA LEU A 16 2.39 -22.52 -18.50
C LEU A 16 1.36 -21.48 -19.00
N ALA A 17 0.05 -21.75 -18.90
CA ALA A 17 -0.73 -21.30 -17.75
C ALA A 17 -0.24 -19.93 -17.26
N SER A 18 -0.99 -18.89 -17.64
CA SER A 18 -1.09 -17.58 -17.00
C SER A 18 -0.21 -17.44 -15.76
N VAL A 19 1.04 -17.02 -15.94
CA VAL A 19 1.78 -16.42 -14.84
C VAL A 19 1.06 -15.11 -14.57
N VAL A 20 0.18 -15.14 -13.55
CA VAL A 20 -0.34 -13.95 -12.91
C VAL A 20 0.86 -13.08 -12.63
N LEU A 21 0.97 -11.99 -13.39
CA LEU A 21 2.03 -11.02 -13.20
C LEU A 21 1.92 -10.53 -11.75
N PRO A 22 2.95 -10.68 -10.91
CA PRO A 22 2.92 -10.05 -9.60
C PRO A 22 2.76 -8.54 -9.80
N PRO A 23 1.99 -7.83 -8.96
CA PRO A 23 1.81 -6.38 -9.10
C PRO A 23 3.12 -5.68 -8.70
N ARG A 24 4.12 -5.70 -9.57
CA ARG A 24 5.48 -5.21 -9.29
C ARG A 24 5.92 -4.08 -10.21
N ILE A 25 4.99 -3.40 -10.87
CA ILE A 25 5.18 -2.02 -11.37
C ILE A 25 3.82 -1.31 -11.29
N ARG A 26 3.49 -0.67 -10.14
CA ARG A 26 2.54 0.45 -10.15
C ARG A 26 3.35 1.65 -10.62
N GLU A 27 3.45 1.78 -11.93
CA GLU A 27 4.09 2.89 -12.63
C GLU A 27 3.52 4.20 -12.08
N ASN A 28 4.31 4.88 -11.25
CA ASN A 28 4.15 6.29 -10.94
C ASN A 28 2.74 6.73 -10.48
N ARG A 29 2.16 6.08 -9.47
CA ARG A 29 1.14 6.78 -8.67
C ARG A 29 1.90 7.77 -7.78
N PRO A 30 1.69 9.10 -7.87
CA PRO A 30 2.11 9.95 -6.77
C PRO A 30 1.52 9.34 -5.50
N MET A 31 2.33 9.24 -4.44
CA MET A 31 1.93 8.89 -3.08
C MET A 31 0.92 9.93 -2.61
N ALA A 32 -0.29 9.90 -3.18
CA ALA A 32 -1.33 10.85 -2.90
C ALA A 32 -1.74 10.53 -1.47
N ASP A 33 -1.32 11.38 -0.56
CA ASP A 33 -1.66 11.28 0.84
C ASP A 33 -3.18 11.10 0.94
N ILE A 34 -3.59 9.99 1.53
CA ILE A 34 -5.02 9.63 1.64
C ILE A 34 -5.76 10.67 2.50
N VAL A 35 -5.01 11.32 3.39
CA VAL A 35 -5.47 12.37 4.30
C VAL A 35 -4.52 13.56 4.22
N THR A 36 -5.08 14.76 4.37
CA THR A 36 -4.31 15.99 4.40
C THR A 36 -3.65 16.23 5.76
N LEU A 37 -2.60 17.06 5.79
CA LEU A 37 -1.94 17.49 7.03
C LEU A 37 -2.93 18.16 7.99
N THR A 38 -3.86 18.98 7.48
CA THR A 38 -4.88 19.65 8.28
C THR A 38 -5.83 18.65 8.95
N GLU A 39 -6.32 17.65 8.20
CA GLU A 39 -7.17 16.58 8.76
C GLU A 39 -6.43 15.79 9.86
N ALA A 40 -5.15 15.47 9.64
CA ALA A 40 -4.32 14.78 10.62
C ALA A 40 -4.10 15.62 11.89
N LYS A 41 -3.76 16.91 11.76
CA LYS A 41 -3.58 17.82 12.92
C LYS A 41 -4.86 17.98 13.73
N GLN A 42 -6.01 18.10 13.05
CA GLN A 42 -7.32 18.12 13.72
C GLN A 42 -7.59 16.84 14.50
N PHE A 43 -7.26 15.68 13.94
CA PHE A 43 -7.42 14.39 14.60
C PHE A 43 -6.50 14.23 15.82
N LEU A 44 -5.23 14.63 15.69
CA LEU A 44 -4.23 14.57 16.75
C LEU A 44 -4.38 15.68 17.81
N ARG A 45 -5.27 16.65 17.59
CA ARG A 45 -5.43 17.86 18.42
C ARG A 45 -4.14 18.71 18.51
N VAL A 46 -3.35 18.71 17.44
CA VAL A 46 -2.14 19.52 17.31
C VAL A 46 -2.50 20.88 16.73
N THR A 47 -2.23 21.96 17.46
CA THR A 47 -2.56 23.34 17.05
C THR A 47 -1.35 24.16 16.59
N HIS A 48 -0.15 23.58 16.62
CA HIS A 48 1.10 24.24 16.24
C HIS A 48 1.71 23.61 14.99
N ASP A 49 2.70 24.28 14.40
CA ASP A 49 3.30 23.88 13.11
C ASP A 49 4.66 23.19 13.26
N GLY A 50 5.22 23.15 14.47
CA GLY A 50 6.56 22.57 14.72
C GLY A 50 6.70 21.09 14.35
N ASP A 51 5.61 20.34 14.33
CA ASP A 51 5.59 18.91 14.04
C ASP A 51 5.13 18.59 12.61
N ASP A 52 4.86 19.61 11.78
CA ASP A 52 4.25 19.43 10.46
C ASP A 52 5.07 18.52 9.54
N ALA A 53 6.40 18.66 9.57
CA ALA A 53 7.30 17.79 8.81
C ALA A 53 7.23 16.32 9.28
N THR A 54 7.19 16.11 10.60
CA THR A 54 7.13 14.77 11.19
C THR A 54 5.76 14.13 10.96
N ILE A 55 4.67 14.88 11.11
CA ILE A 55 3.31 14.41 10.82
C ILE A 55 3.18 14.09 9.32
N GLY A 56 3.77 14.90 8.43
CA GLY A 56 3.83 14.61 7.01
C GLY A 56 4.51 13.27 6.70
N LEU A 57 5.64 12.97 7.36
CA LEU A 57 6.30 11.67 7.23
C LEU A 57 5.43 10.50 7.72
N MET A 58 4.71 10.69 8.83
CA MET A 58 3.79 9.67 9.36
C MET A 58 2.61 9.43 8.41
N ILE A 59 2.06 10.47 7.81
CA ILE A 59 0.96 10.37 6.83
C ILE A 59 1.42 9.58 5.61
N ALA A 60 2.61 9.87 5.07
CA ALA A 60 3.17 9.16 3.93
C ALA A 60 3.35 7.67 4.26
N ALA A 61 4.00 7.37 5.38
CA ALA A 61 4.24 5.99 5.82
C ALA A 61 2.94 5.22 6.09
N ALA A 62 1.95 5.86 6.71
CA ALA A 62 0.66 5.26 6.99
C ALA A 62 -0.16 5.05 5.70
N SER A 63 -0.12 6.00 4.77
CA SER A 63 -0.80 5.90 3.48
C SER A 63 -0.23 4.75 2.64
N ASP A 64 1.09 4.61 2.59
CA ASP A 64 1.76 3.51 1.90
C ASP A 64 1.36 2.15 2.48
N ALA A 65 1.39 2.03 3.81
CA ALA A 65 1.02 0.77 4.45
C ALA A 65 -0.46 0.42 4.22
N VAL A 66 -1.38 1.38 4.31
CA VAL A 66 -2.81 1.15 4.03
C VAL A 66 -3.03 0.79 2.56
N ALA A 67 -2.30 1.43 1.64
CA ALA A 67 -2.38 1.13 0.21
C ALA A 67 -1.86 -0.27 -0.15
N GLU A 68 -0.90 -0.80 0.60
CA GLU A 68 -0.43 -2.19 0.48
C GLU A 68 -1.53 -3.19 0.88
N TYR A 69 -2.33 -2.88 1.90
CA TYR A 69 -3.44 -3.76 2.30
C TYR A 69 -4.69 -3.61 1.42
N ALA A 70 -4.90 -2.43 0.84
CA ALA A 70 -6.04 -2.11 0.00
C ALA A 70 -5.75 -2.41 -1.48
N ASP A 71 -5.43 -3.67 -1.81
CA ASP A 71 -5.06 -4.08 -3.16
C ASP A 71 -6.14 -3.78 -4.21
N ALA A 72 -7.42 -3.90 -3.84
CA ALA A 72 -8.55 -3.59 -4.72
C ALA A 72 -8.82 -2.08 -4.85
N TYR A 73 -8.15 -1.23 -4.05
CA TYR A 73 -8.39 0.21 -4.07
C TYR A 73 -7.65 0.88 -5.23
N VAL A 74 -8.45 1.28 -6.22
CA VAL A 74 -8.04 2.23 -7.25
C VAL A 74 -8.41 3.62 -6.75
N ALA A 75 -7.42 4.50 -6.63
CA ALA A 75 -7.65 5.88 -6.21
C ALA A 75 -8.34 6.65 -7.34
N ILE A 76 -9.67 6.66 -7.33
CA ILE A 76 -10.51 7.41 -8.26
C ILE A 76 -11.29 8.43 -7.45
N GLY A 77 -10.85 9.70 -7.49
CA GLY A 77 -11.48 10.77 -6.72
C GLY A 77 -11.20 10.71 -5.22
N GLU A 78 -12.18 11.08 -4.42
CA GLU A 78 -12.05 11.22 -2.97
C GLU A 78 -11.88 9.88 -2.26
N ALA A 79 -10.92 9.79 -1.34
CA ALA A 79 -10.67 8.58 -0.59
C ALA A 79 -11.88 8.20 0.29
N PRO A 80 -12.34 6.93 0.25
CA PRO A 80 -13.39 6.44 1.11
C PRO A 80 -13.12 6.76 2.58
N PRO A 81 -14.13 7.17 3.38
CA PRO A 81 -13.94 7.51 4.79
C PRO A 81 -13.29 6.40 5.63
N ARG A 82 -13.48 5.13 5.25
CA ARG A 82 -12.87 3.98 5.92
C ARG A 82 -11.35 3.96 5.76
N LEU A 83 -10.83 4.33 4.60
CA LEU A 83 -9.39 4.43 4.36
C LEU A 83 -8.80 5.63 5.09
N LYS A 84 -9.50 6.77 5.08
CA LYS A 84 -9.09 7.93 5.86
C LYS A 84 -8.96 7.62 7.36
N MET A 85 -9.96 6.95 7.94
CA MET A 85 -9.93 6.55 9.35
C MET A 85 -8.82 5.55 9.66
N ALA A 86 -8.53 4.62 8.75
CA ALA A 86 -7.43 3.68 8.90
C ALA A 86 -6.08 4.41 9.00
N VAL A 87 -5.83 5.35 8.07
CA VAL A 87 -4.60 6.16 8.06
C VAL A 87 -4.50 7.03 9.31
N LEU A 88 -5.56 7.74 9.68
CA LEU A 88 -5.57 8.62 10.86
C LEU A 88 -5.28 7.85 12.16
N THR A 89 -5.85 6.65 12.31
CA THR A 89 -5.63 5.84 13.51
C THR A 89 -4.18 5.37 13.61
N ARG A 90 -3.57 5.00 12.47
CA ARG A 90 -2.16 4.62 12.43
C ARG A 90 -1.23 5.80 12.70
N VAL A 91 -1.52 6.97 12.12
CA VAL A 91 -0.78 8.20 12.41
C VAL A 91 -0.86 8.56 13.89
N ALA A 92 -2.01 8.40 14.54
CA ALA A 92 -2.13 8.63 15.98
C ALA A 92 -1.29 7.68 16.83
N ILE A 93 -1.18 6.40 16.46
CA ILE A 93 -0.30 5.46 17.16
C ILE A 93 1.17 5.85 16.97
N MET A 94 1.60 6.11 15.74
CA MET A 94 2.96 6.59 15.47
C MET A 94 3.24 7.92 16.18
N PHE A 95 2.18 8.72 16.38
CA PHE A 95 2.31 10.00 17.05
C PHE A 95 2.52 9.83 18.56
N ASP A 96 1.69 9.02 19.22
CA ASP A 96 1.75 8.81 20.67
C ASP A 96 2.88 7.86 21.08
N GLN A 97 3.19 6.86 20.24
CA GLN A 97 4.18 5.82 20.47
C GLN A 97 5.26 5.88 19.38
N ARG A 98 6.28 6.70 19.61
CA ARG A 98 7.35 7.00 18.64
C ARG A 98 8.22 5.78 18.25
N ASP A 99 8.14 4.71 19.02
CA ASP A 99 8.81 3.43 18.79
C ASP A 99 7.91 2.37 18.13
N SER A 100 6.63 2.69 17.91
CA SER A 100 5.64 1.78 17.36
C SER A 100 5.29 2.11 15.91
N LEU A 101 5.29 1.07 15.08
CA LEU A 101 4.79 1.11 13.70
C LEU A 101 3.52 0.26 13.54
N GLU A 102 2.84 -0.05 14.65
CA GLU A 102 1.67 -0.91 14.65
C GLU A 102 0.46 -0.28 13.93
N ALA A 103 -0.40 -1.15 13.43
CA ALA A 103 -1.68 -0.76 12.87
C ALA A 103 -2.63 -0.27 13.97
N GLY A 104 -3.47 0.70 13.64
CA GLY A 104 -4.58 1.17 14.48
C GLY A 104 -5.45 0.05 15.00
N LYS A 105 -5.92 0.13 16.26
CA LYS A 105 -6.92 -0.82 16.78
C LYS A 105 -8.19 -0.74 15.93
N GLY A 106 -8.50 -1.81 15.21
CA GLY A 106 -9.64 -1.86 14.29
C GLY A 106 -9.35 -1.37 12.86
N GLU A 107 -8.14 -0.86 12.58
CA GLU A 107 -7.70 -0.45 11.24
C GLU A 107 -7.90 -1.58 10.22
N ARG A 108 -7.45 -2.79 10.58
CA ARG A 108 -7.55 -3.97 9.71
C ARG A 108 -8.99 -4.34 9.38
N ALA A 109 -9.92 -4.16 10.31
CA ALA A 109 -11.34 -4.43 10.07
C ALA A 109 -11.96 -3.41 9.09
N LEU A 110 -11.45 -2.18 9.06
CA LEU A 110 -11.91 -1.14 8.13
C LEU A 110 -11.44 -1.39 6.70
N ILE A 111 -10.24 -1.95 6.53
CA ILE A 111 -9.63 -2.22 5.21
C ILE A 111 -10.00 -3.61 4.68
N GLN A 112 -10.43 -4.55 5.54
CA GLN A 112 -10.66 -5.95 5.15
C GLN A 112 -11.59 -6.13 3.95
N SER A 113 -12.61 -5.28 3.78
CA SER A 113 -13.53 -5.34 2.64
C SER A 113 -12.91 -4.91 1.30
N LEU A 114 -11.75 -4.25 1.34
CA LEU A 114 -11.01 -3.75 0.17
C LEU A 114 -9.82 -4.65 -0.19
N ARG A 115 -9.65 -5.75 0.53
CA ARG A 115 -8.61 -6.73 0.28
C ARG A 115 -9.11 -7.72 -0.78
N VAL A 116 -8.29 -7.98 -1.79
CA VAL A 116 -8.48 -9.14 -2.66
C VAL A 116 -8.00 -10.37 -1.88
N LEU A 117 -8.91 -11.28 -1.55
CA LEU A 117 -8.54 -12.58 -1.00
C LEU A 117 -8.30 -13.49 -2.20
N ASP A 118 -7.04 -13.90 -2.40
CA ASP A 118 -6.77 -15.07 -3.24
C ASP A 118 -7.49 -16.27 -2.60
N LEU A 119 -8.50 -16.80 -3.30
CA LEU A 119 -9.30 -17.96 -2.90
C LEU A 119 -8.48 -19.25 -3.00
#